data_AF-R7BY14-F1
#
_entry.id   AF-R7BY14-F1
#
_cell.length_a   1.000
_cell.length_b   1.000
_cell.length_c   1.000
_cell.angle_alpha   90.00
_cell.angle_beta   90.00
_cell.angle_gamma   90.00
#
_symmetry.space_group_name_H-M   'P 1'
#
loop_
_entity.id
_entity.type
_entity.pdbx_description
1 polymer ?
#
loop_
_entity_poly.entity_id
_entity_poly.type
_entity_poly.pdbx_seq_one_letter_code
_entity_poly.pdbx_strand_id
1 'polypeptide(L)'
;MGHSFGGLFALHTMAERPELFDAWVAADPSLWWDGGVLVRSLEAKPGSGRPGAFVYAGFGTALRKASGTTASHNLASEKRFEEALRSFSGTESAVLVDDYPRETHGTIAVLVFHEAMKHLILRPKNDAGTKPAK
;
A
#
# COMPACT_ATOMS: atom_id res chain seq x y z
N MET A 1 -4.17 6.19 -7.31
CA MET A 1 -4.17 4.71 -7.45
C MET A 1 -3.28 4.33 -8.61
N GLY A 2 -2.69 3.14 -8.61
CA GLY A 2 -1.95 2.68 -9.78
C GLY A 2 -1.56 1.21 -9.71
N HIS A 3 -1.19 0.65 -10.86
CA HIS A 3 -0.76 -0.74 -11.02
C HIS A 3 0.71 -0.80 -11.45
N SER A 4 1.47 -1.80 -11.00
CA SER A 4 2.87 -1.99 -11.39
C SER A 4 3.70 -0.73 -11.08
N PHE A 5 4.35 -0.14 -12.09
CA PHE A 5 5.01 1.17 -11.98
C PHE A 5 4.08 2.31 -11.57
N GLY A 6 2.81 2.28 -11.94
CA GLY A 6 1.81 3.23 -11.45
C GLY A 6 1.54 3.06 -9.96
N GLY A 7 1.58 1.82 -9.45
CA GLY A 7 1.47 1.52 -8.02
C GLY A 7 2.70 1.99 -7.25
N LEU A 8 3.89 1.78 -7.82
CA LEU A 8 5.15 2.31 -7.32
C LEU A 8 5.12 3.85 -7.26
N PHE A 9 4.67 4.51 -8.33
CA PHE A 9 4.53 5.97 -8.37
C PHE A 9 3.53 6.47 -7.32
N ALA A 10 2.37 5.82 -7.18
CA ALA A 10 1.40 6.20 -6.15
C ALA A 10 2.04 6.17 -4.76
N LEU A 11 2.72 5.09 -4.39
CA LEU A 11 3.39 4.97 -3.09
C LEU A 11 4.60 5.91 -2.96
N HIS A 12 5.29 6.25 -4.06
CA HIS A 12 6.33 7.27 -4.05
C HIS A 12 5.77 8.65 -3.72
N THR A 13 4.62 9.04 -4.30
CA THR A 13 3.97 10.30 -3.92
C THR A 13 3.56 10.31 -2.46
N MET A 14 3.13 9.16 -1.91
CA MET A 14 2.83 9.03 -0.48
C MET A 14 4.09 9.26 0.38
N ALA A 15 5.23 8.67 0.01
CA ALA A 15 6.47 8.73 0.76
C ALA A 15 7.16 10.10 0.72
N GLU A 16 7.02 10.83 -0.39
CA GLU A 16 7.68 12.13 -0.60
C GLU A 16 6.76 13.32 -0.33
N ARG A 17 5.46 13.19 -0.57
CA ARG A 17 4.46 14.27 -0.53
C ARG A 17 3.13 13.75 0.08
N PRO A 18 3.14 13.29 1.35
CA PRO A 18 1.98 12.67 2.01
C PRO A 18 0.77 13.62 2.13
N GLU A 19 0.94 14.92 1.96
CA GLU A 19 -0.16 15.88 2.04
C GLU A 19 -1.07 15.91 0.79
N LEU A 20 -0.64 15.30 -0.33
CA LEU A 20 -1.32 15.43 -1.62
C LEU A 20 -2.67 14.73 -1.71
N PHE A 21 -2.85 13.61 -0.99
CA PHE A 21 -4.05 12.78 -1.10
C PHE A 21 -4.50 12.28 0.28
N ASP A 22 -5.77 11.94 0.40
CA ASP A 22 -6.30 11.23 1.57
C ASP A 22 -6.16 9.71 1.44
N ALA A 23 -5.93 9.20 0.22
CA ALA A 23 -5.94 7.78 -0.08
C ALA A 23 -4.92 7.38 -1.15
N TRP A 24 -4.22 6.26 -0.92
CA TRP A 24 -3.34 5.59 -1.88
C TRP A 24 -3.76 4.14 -2.08
N VAL A 25 -3.76 3.72 -3.35
CA VAL A 25 -4.06 2.34 -3.74
C VAL A 25 -2.99 1.86 -4.73
N ALA A 26 -2.36 0.73 -4.42
CA ALA A 26 -1.29 0.15 -5.23
C ALA A 26 -1.61 -1.32 -5.56
N ALA A 27 -1.85 -1.61 -6.83
CA ALA A 27 -2.00 -2.97 -7.32
C ALA A 27 -0.65 -3.51 -7.80
N ASP A 28 -0.17 -4.56 -7.13
CA ASP A 28 1.08 -5.28 -7.38
C ASP A 28 2.25 -4.34 -7.73
N PRO A 29 2.58 -3.39 -6.83
CA PRO A 29 3.59 -2.37 -7.08
C PRO A 29 4.96 -3.02 -7.37
N SER A 30 5.72 -2.44 -8.29
CA SER A 30 7.05 -2.93 -8.70
C SER A 30 8.12 -2.63 -7.65
N LEU A 31 7.97 -3.18 -6.44
CA LEU A 31 8.79 -2.85 -5.26
C LEU A 31 10.28 -3.16 -5.44
N TRP A 32 10.63 -4.08 -6.34
CA TRP A 32 12.01 -4.44 -6.67
C TRP A 32 12.78 -3.34 -7.40
N TRP A 33 12.07 -2.37 -7.99
CA TRP A 33 12.66 -1.33 -8.81
C TRP A 33 13.69 -0.49 -8.04
N ASP A 34 14.76 -0.09 -8.74
CA ASP A 34 15.91 0.65 -8.19
C ASP A 34 16.44 0.06 -6.87
N GLY A 35 16.52 -1.27 -6.88
CA GLY A 35 16.99 -2.07 -5.77
C GLY A 35 16.12 -2.00 -4.52
N GLY A 36 14.84 -1.59 -4.60
CA GLY A 36 13.96 -1.46 -3.44
C GLY A 36 13.98 -0.08 -2.78
N VAL A 37 14.23 0.98 -3.56
CA VAL A 37 14.36 2.36 -3.05
C VAL A 37 13.10 2.83 -2.31
N LEU A 38 11.90 2.44 -2.77
CA LEU A 38 10.65 2.79 -2.11
C LEU A 38 10.61 2.23 -0.68
N VAL A 39 10.92 0.95 -0.51
CA VAL A 39 10.88 0.29 0.81
C VAL A 39 11.87 0.97 1.76
N ARG A 40 13.09 1.26 1.30
CA ARG A 40 14.08 2.01 2.09
C ARG A 40 13.61 3.42 2.46
N SER A 41 12.94 4.13 1.55
CA SER A 41 12.42 5.48 1.82
C SER A 41 11.35 5.46 2.90
N LEU A 42 10.44 4.47 2.86
CA LEU A 42 9.42 4.28 3.90
C LEU A 42 10.06 3.94 5.25
N GLU A 43 11.04 3.03 5.29
CA GLU A 43 11.76 2.65 6.51
C GLU A 43 12.50 3.83 7.16
N ALA A 44 13.04 4.74 6.35
CA ALA A 44 13.79 5.90 6.84
C ALA A 44 12.90 7.02 7.41
N LYS A 45 11.57 6.94 7.20
CA LYS A 45 10.61 8.01 7.53
C LYS A 45 9.44 7.49 8.38
N PRO A 46 9.68 6.80 9.53
CA PRO A 46 8.60 6.30 10.37
C PRO A 46 7.71 7.44 10.87
N GLY A 47 6.40 7.24 10.89
CA GLY A 47 5.40 8.21 11.34
C GLY A 47 5.30 9.50 10.50
N SER A 48 5.93 9.53 9.32
CA SER A 48 5.90 10.70 8.43
C SER A 48 4.71 10.72 7.46
N GLY A 49 3.87 9.68 7.48
CA GLY A 49 2.66 9.61 6.68
C GLY A 49 1.57 10.60 7.13
N ARG A 50 0.60 10.83 6.26
CA ARG A 50 -0.57 11.66 6.57
C ARG A 50 -1.45 10.98 7.62
N PRO A 51 -1.75 11.64 8.77
CA PRO A 51 -2.70 11.12 9.74
C PRO A 51 -4.07 10.84 9.12
N GLY A 52 -4.68 9.71 9.49
CA GLY A 52 -6.01 9.33 8.98
C GLY A 52 -6.03 8.85 7.53
N ALA A 53 -4.87 8.64 6.88
CA ALA A 53 -4.83 8.20 5.50
C ALA A 53 -5.42 6.79 5.29
N PHE A 54 -5.99 6.59 4.10
CA PHE A 54 -6.33 5.26 3.59
C PHE A 54 -5.19 4.75 2.72
N VAL A 55 -4.63 3.58 3.05
CA VAL A 55 -3.63 2.94 2.19
C VAL A 55 -4.04 1.50 1.94
N TYR A 56 -4.09 1.11 0.66
CA TYR A 56 -4.39 -0.25 0.24
C TYR A 56 -3.35 -0.74 -0.77
N ALA A 57 -2.70 -1.86 -0.48
CA ALA A 57 -1.84 -2.56 -1.42
C ALA A 57 -2.34 -3.99 -1.62
N GLY A 58 -2.30 -4.49 -2.85
CA GLY A 58 -2.65 -5.89 -3.10
C GLY A 58 -1.70 -6.56 -4.08
N PHE A 59 -1.40 -7.84 -3.86
CA PHE A 59 -0.35 -8.57 -4.59
C PHE A 59 -0.85 -9.83 -5.28
N GLY A 60 -0.41 -10.03 -6.53
CA GLY A 60 -0.83 -11.16 -7.36
C GLY A 60 0.14 -12.32 -7.21
N THR A 61 -0.23 -13.36 -6.48
CA THR A 61 0.74 -14.39 -6.05
C THR A 61 0.67 -15.71 -6.82
N ALA A 62 -0.22 -15.84 -7.81
CA ALA A 62 -0.44 -17.09 -8.55
C ALA A 62 0.82 -17.63 -9.26
N LEU A 63 1.58 -16.75 -9.93
CA LEU A 63 2.80 -17.14 -10.66
C LEU A 63 4.08 -16.96 -9.84
N ARG A 64 4.00 -16.24 -8.73
CA ARG A 64 5.17 -15.87 -7.91
C ARG A 64 5.60 -16.99 -6.98
N LYS A 65 4.67 -17.86 -6.58
CA LYS A 65 4.99 -19.09 -5.82
C LYS A 65 5.58 -20.20 -6.70
N ALA A 66 5.41 -20.12 -8.03
CA ALA A 66 5.96 -21.08 -8.98
C ALA A 66 7.35 -20.69 -9.52
N SER A 67 7.68 -19.40 -9.50
CA SER A 67 8.93 -18.87 -10.06
C SER A 67 9.94 -18.62 -8.94
N GLY A 68 10.81 -19.59 -8.65
CA GLY A 68 11.83 -19.52 -7.60
C GLY A 68 12.98 -18.56 -7.90
N THR A 69 12.75 -17.25 -7.89
CA THR A 69 13.82 -16.23 -8.02
C THR A 69 14.18 -15.63 -6.66
N THR A 70 14.99 -16.37 -5.91
CA THR A 70 15.47 -16.08 -4.54
C THR A 70 16.25 -14.76 -4.36
N ALA A 71 16.79 -14.15 -5.42
CA ALA A 71 17.57 -12.91 -5.30
C ALA A 71 16.71 -11.63 -5.19
N SER A 72 15.55 -11.58 -5.85
CA SER A 72 14.64 -10.41 -5.80
C SER A 72 13.80 -10.38 -4.51
N HIS A 73 13.72 -11.51 -3.79
CA HIS A 73 12.90 -11.63 -2.58
C HIS A 73 13.45 -10.87 -1.37
N ASN A 74 14.75 -10.53 -1.30
CA ASN A 74 15.35 -9.86 -0.13
C ASN A 74 15.37 -8.32 -0.23
N LEU A 75 15.39 -7.76 -1.44
CA LEU A 75 15.51 -6.30 -1.61
C LEU A 75 14.21 -5.56 -1.26
N ALA A 76 13.06 -6.20 -1.48
CA ALA A 76 11.74 -5.63 -1.21
C ALA A 76 10.69 -6.74 -1.03
N SER A 77 10.87 -7.62 -0.03
CA SER A 77 9.83 -8.60 0.31
C SER A 77 8.53 -7.89 0.69
N GLU A 78 7.38 -8.51 0.41
CA GLU A 78 6.08 -7.97 0.82
C GLU A 78 6.00 -7.76 2.33
N LYS A 79 6.57 -8.68 3.10
CA LYS A 79 6.62 -8.56 4.57
C LYS A 79 7.37 -7.30 5.00
N ARG A 80 8.57 -7.08 4.44
CA ARG A 80 9.38 -5.90 4.73
C ARG A 80 8.67 -4.62 4.27
N PHE A 81 8.03 -4.67 3.10
CA PHE A 81 7.23 -3.57 2.60
C PHE A 81 6.03 -3.26 3.52
N GLU A 82 5.29 -4.27 3.97
CA GLU A 82 4.14 -4.09 4.86
C GLU A 82 4.58 -3.47 6.19
N GLU A 83 5.67 -3.95 6.79
CA GLU A 83 6.25 -3.40 8.01
C GLU A 83 6.65 -1.92 7.82
N ALA A 84 7.37 -1.62 6.74
CA ALA A 84 7.78 -0.26 6.39
C ALA A 84 6.58 0.65 6.12
N LEU A 85 5.56 0.16 5.41
CA LEU A 85 4.36 0.90 5.07
C LEU A 85 3.54 1.25 6.31
N ARG A 86 3.37 0.30 7.23
CA ARG A 86 2.69 0.52 8.51
C ARG A 86 3.47 1.49 9.40
N SER A 87 4.79 1.34 9.48
CA SER A 87 5.67 2.23 10.24
C SER A 87 5.61 3.67 9.71
N PHE A 88 5.70 3.85 8.39
CA PHE A 88 5.59 5.15 7.73
C PHE A 88 4.23 5.79 7.97
N SER A 89 3.13 5.05 7.77
CA SER A 89 1.76 5.59 7.78
C SER A 89 1.27 6.03 9.18
N GLY A 90 1.89 5.53 10.25
CA GLY A 90 1.47 5.80 11.62
C GLY A 90 0.17 5.08 12.02
N THR A 91 -0.19 5.21 13.30
CA THR A 91 -1.28 4.43 13.93
C THR A 91 -2.68 4.96 13.62
N GLU A 92 -2.81 6.21 13.20
CA GLU A 92 -4.10 6.84 12.87
C GLU A 92 -4.56 6.51 11.44
N SER A 93 -3.64 6.03 10.60
CA SER A 93 -3.92 5.63 9.24
C SER A 93 -4.40 4.19 9.20
N ALA A 94 -5.34 3.89 8.30
CA ALA A 94 -5.76 2.51 8.10
C ALA A 94 -5.14 1.96 6.81
N VAL A 95 -4.23 1.01 7.05
CA VAL A 95 -3.33 0.38 6.09
C VAL A 95 -3.76 -1.08 5.90
N LEU A 96 -4.12 -1.45 4.68
CA LEU A 96 -4.49 -2.80 4.27
C LEU A 96 -3.49 -3.32 3.23
N VAL A 97 -3.08 -4.56 3.42
CA VAL A 97 -2.18 -5.28 2.50
C VAL A 97 -2.75 -6.68 2.31
N ASP A 98 -3.18 -7.00 1.10
CA ASP A 98 -3.86 -8.28 0.81
C ASP A 98 -3.18 -9.08 -0.31
N ASP A 99 -3.17 -10.40 -0.15
CA ASP A 99 -2.72 -11.33 -1.17
C ASP A 99 -3.88 -11.87 -2.02
N TYR A 100 -3.67 -11.92 -3.33
CA TYR A 100 -4.62 -12.47 -4.30
C TYR A 100 -4.02 -13.73 -4.94
N PRO A 101 -4.21 -14.92 -4.33
CA PRO A 101 -3.52 -16.16 -4.72
C PRO A 101 -3.92 -16.73 -6.07
N ARG A 102 -5.07 -16.30 -6.60
CA ARG A 102 -5.56 -16.70 -7.93
C ARG A 102 -5.19 -15.71 -9.02
N GLU A 103 -4.59 -14.58 -8.65
CA GLU A 103 -4.30 -13.50 -9.58
C GLU A 103 -2.82 -13.46 -9.95
N THR A 104 -2.58 -13.01 -11.18
CA THR A 104 -1.26 -12.72 -11.71
C THR A 104 -1.01 -11.22 -11.68
N HIS A 105 0.24 -10.80 -11.95
CA HIS A 105 0.56 -9.38 -12.14
C HIS A 105 -0.38 -8.68 -13.14
N GLY A 106 -0.76 -9.36 -14.23
CA GLY A 106 -1.58 -8.79 -15.29
C GLY A 106 -3.09 -8.72 -15.00
N THR A 107 -3.59 -9.50 -14.03
CA THR A 107 -5.04 -9.64 -13.79
C THR A 107 -5.51 -8.92 -12.52
N ILE A 108 -4.60 -8.63 -11.60
CA ILE A 108 -4.93 -8.14 -10.25
C ILE A 108 -5.47 -6.70 -10.19
N ALA A 109 -5.13 -5.83 -11.15
CA ALA A 109 -5.40 -4.40 -11.04
C ALA A 109 -6.88 -4.07 -10.76
N VAL A 110 -7.80 -4.66 -11.51
CA VAL A 110 -9.24 -4.41 -11.37
C VAL A 110 -9.75 -4.86 -9.99
N LEU A 111 -9.29 -6.01 -9.50
CA LEU A 111 -9.71 -6.55 -8.21
C LEU A 111 -9.21 -5.69 -7.05
N VAL A 112 -7.94 -5.29 -7.08
CA VAL A 112 -7.38 -4.40 -6.05
C VAL A 112 -8.09 -3.07 -6.03
N PHE A 113 -8.37 -2.46 -7.18
CA PHE A 113 -9.09 -1.19 -7.21
C PHE A 113 -10.53 -1.35 -6.73
N HIS A 114 -11.22 -2.43 -7.10
CA HIS A 114 -12.56 -2.73 -6.62
C HIS A 114 -12.61 -2.89 -5.09
N GLU A 115 -11.73 -3.73 -4.52
CA GLU A 115 -11.70 -3.95 -3.06
C GLU A 115 -11.26 -2.70 -2.31
N ALA A 116 -10.25 -1.97 -2.80
CA ALA A 116 -9.84 -0.71 -2.19
C ALA A 116 -11.00 0.30 -2.13
N MET A 117 -11.79 0.42 -3.21
CA MET A 117 -12.96 1.32 -3.23
C MET A 117 -14.05 0.87 -2.26
N LYS A 118 -14.32 -0.44 -2.15
CA LYS A 118 -15.24 -0.97 -1.15
C LYS A 118 -14.79 -0.60 0.26
N HIS A 119 -13.53 -0.82 0.59
CA HIS A 119 -12.99 -0.48 1.91
C HIS A 119 -12.95 1.02 2.18
N LEU A 120 -12.69 1.84 1.16
CA LEU A 120 -12.64 3.30 1.29
C LEU A 120 -14.03 3.90 1.50
N ILE A 121 -15.02 3.48 0.71
CA ILE A 121 -16.38 4.04 0.76
C ILE A 121 -17.18 3.52 1.96
N LEU A 122 -17.05 2.23 2.25
CA LEU A 122 -17.83 1.58 3.31
C LEU A 122 -17.18 1.68 4.69
N ARG A 123 -16.01 2.33 4.80
CA ARG A 123 -15.37 2.58 6.09
C ARG A 123 -16.30 3.47 6.94
N PRO A 124 -16.58 3.09 8.20
CA PRO A 124 -17.18 4.02 9.14
C PRO A 124 -16.27 5.23 9.24
N LYS A 125 -16.80 6.44 8.98
CA LYS A 125 -16.07 7.65 9.35
C LYS A 125 -16.01 7.65 10.87
N ASN A 126 -14.79 7.64 11.42
CA ASN A 126 -14.64 8.02 12.81
C ASN A 126 -15.01 9.50 12.89
N ASP A 127 -16.25 9.81 13.25
CA ASP A 127 -16.72 11.16 13.57
C ASP A 127 -16.04 11.60 14.87
N ALA A 128 -14.75 11.92 14.79
CA ALA A 128 -14.03 12.61 15.83
C ALA A 128 -14.48 14.09 15.80
N GLY A 129 -15.53 14.39 16.56
CA GLY A 129 -15.82 15.75 17.00
C GLY A 129 -17.22 16.29 16.70
N THR A 130 -18.23 15.79 17.41
CA THR A 130 -19.25 16.64 18.07
C THR A 130 -20.20 15.75 18.88
N LYS A 131 -19.94 15.64 20.19
CA LYS A 131 -21.05 15.49 21.13
C LYS A 131 -21.58 16.89 21.42
N PRO A 132 -22.86 17.22 21.14
CA PRO A 132 -23.44 18.43 21.69
C PRO A 132 -23.56 18.25 23.21
N ALA A 133 -23.23 19.30 23.95
CA ALA A 133 -23.46 19.38 25.37
C ALA A 133 -24.96 19.21 25.67
N LYS A 134 -25.31 18.22 26.49
CA LYS A 134 -26.40 18.25 27.47
C LYS A 134 -26.04 17.36 28.64
#